data_AF-D8E068-F1
#
_entry.id   AF-D8E068-F1
#
_cell.length_a   1.000
_cell.length_b   1.000
_cell.length_c   1.000
_cell.angle_alpha   90.00
_cell.angle_beta   90.00
_cell.angle_gamma   90.00
#
_symmetry.space_group_name_H-M   'P 1'
#
loop_
_entity.id
_entity.type
_entity.pdbx_description
1 polymer ?
#
loop_
_entity_poly.entity_id
_entity_poly.type
_entity_poly.pdbx_seq_one_letter_code
_entity_poly.pdbx_strand_id
1 'polypeptide(L)'
;MLTLTEGKVSQGVKDYTGAEIITKGSKFTTVALKNLEYDGVESNNWTGDEHTDKLIQKLIMNYIRKYKQLDAELKRRKFAITIGDDLPSGILQMAKVYIAKKRKIQVGDKLAGRHGNKGIVSKIVRMEDMPFLEDGRPVDLVLNPMGVPSRMNLGQIFEAILGAAGKKLGVKFATPIFDGAKLDDLSEWTDKAGLPRLCSTHIFDGETGEQFDQPATIGMTYFLKLGHMVEDKMHARSIGPYSLITQQPLGGKAQFGGQRFGEMEVWALEAFGASHVLQEVLTIKSDDVVGRSKAYEAIVKGDAMPTPGIPESLNVLLHELRGLGLSIKLD
;
A
#
# COMPACT_ATOMS: atom_id res chain seq x y z
N MET A 1 35.86 -24.37 18.52
CA MET A 1 37.18 -25.01 18.46
C MET A 1 38.11 -24.41 19.49
N LEU A 2 38.44 -23.10 19.43
CA LEU A 2 39.37 -22.47 20.37
C LEU A 2 39.08 -22.73 21.86
N THR A 3 37.81 -22.59 22.26
CA THR A 3 37.32 -22.84 23.63
C THR A 3 37.38 -24.30 24.06
N LEU A 4 37.27 -25.24 23.11
CA LEU A 4 37.39 -26.68 23.39
C LEU A 4 38.87 -27.12 23.47
N THR A 5 39.76 -26.38 22.83
CA THR A 5 41.20 -26.65 22.77
C THR A 5 42.03 -25.81 23.74
N GLU A 6 41.39 -24.98 24.57
CA GLU A 6 42.05 -24.06 25.50
C GLU A 6 42.76 -24.84 26.62
N GLY A 7 44.05 -24.54 26.83
CA GLY A 7 44.88 -25.22 27.83
C GLY A 7 45.32 -26.64 27.48
N LYS A 8 44.94 -27.17 26.30
CA LYS A 8 45.26 -28.53 25.85
C LYS A 8 46.38 -28.57 24.81
N VAL A 9 47.11 -29.67 24.79
CA VAL A 9 48.24 -29.90 23.87
C VAL A 9 47.80 -30.87 22.77
N SER A 10 48.14 -30.55 21.52
CA SER A 10 47.81 -31.38 20.36
C SER A 10 48.47 -32.75 20.45
N GLN A 11 47.70 -33.82 20.24
CA GLN A 11 48.23 -35.19 20.12
C GLN A 11 48.70 -35.54 18.70
N GLY A 12 48.70 -34.57 17.78
CA GLY A 12 49.00 -34.76 16.37
C GLY A 12 47.71 -34.80 15.56
N VAL A 13 47.34 -33.67 14.95
CA VAL A 13 46.14 -33.59 14.10
C VAL A 13 46.52 -34.04 12.70
N LYS A 14 45.90 -35.11 12.21
CA LYS A 14 46.24 -35.74 10.94
C LYS A 14 45.15 -35.50 9.89
N ASP A 15 45.59 -35.36 8.66
CA ASP A 15 44.73 -35.51 7.49
C ASP A 15 44.36 -37.01 7.32
N TYR A 16 43.29 -37.31 6.59
CA TYR A 16 42.94 -38.68 6.15
C TYR A 16 44.05 -39.36 5.33
N THR A 17 45.01 -38.59 4.80
CA THR A 17 46.22 -39.11 4.13
C THR A 17 47.35 -39.49 5.10
N GLY A 18 47.16 -39.29 6.41
CA GLY A 18 48.14 -39.59 7.45
C GLY A 18 49.20 -38.50 7.68
N ALA A 19 49.14 -37.40 6.93
CA ALA A 19 50.03 -36.25 7.11
C ALA A 19 49.64 -35.45 8.37
N GLU A 20 50.63 -35.12 9.22
CA GLU A 20 50.40 -34.29 10.41
C GLU A 20 50.32 -32.81 10.04
N ILE A 21 49.15 -32.20 10.25
CA ILE A 21 48.90 -30.77 9.99
C ILE A 21 49.24 -29.93 11.22
N ILE A 22 48.99 -30.47 12.43
CA ILE A 22 49.40 -29.85 13.69
C ILE A 22 50.25 -30.85 14.45
N THR A 23 51.54 -30.52 14.66
CA THR A 23 52.51 -31.40 15.30
C THR A 23 52.11 -31.77 16.72
N LYS A 24 52.42 -33.01 17.11
CA LYS A 24 52.23 -33.50 18.47
C LYS A 24 53.06 -32.67 19.46
N GLY A 25 52.45 -32.19 20.54
CA GLY A 25 53.11 -31.34 21.54
C GLY A 25 52.91 -29.83 21.35
N SER A 26 52.33 -29.39 20.24
CA SER A 26 52.06 -27.97 19.98
C SER A 26 50.73 -27.49 20.62
N LYS A 27 50.65 -26.21 20.96
CA LYS A 27 49.40 -25.57 21.42
C LYS A 27 48.54 -25.18 20.22
N PHE A 28 47.21 -25.36 20.33
CA PHE A 28 46.27 -24.91 19.31
C PHE A 28 46.22 -23.38 19.25
N THR A 29 46.81 -22.80 18.20
CA THR A 29 46.74 -21.34 17.97
C THR A 29 45.53 -20.97 17.10
N THR A 30 45.06 -19.73 17.24
CA THR A 30 43.98 -19.17 16.40
C THR A 30 44.30 -19.24 14.91
N VAL A 31 45.56 -19.04 14.54
CA VAL A 31 46.03 -19.08 13.15
C VAL A 31 46.04 -20.51 12.61
N ALA A 32 46.56 -21.46 13.39
CA ALA A 32 46.59 -22.87 13.00
C ALA A 32 45.18 -23.46 12.79
N LEU A 33 44.22 -23.09 13.64
CA LEU A 33 42.83 -23.54 13.51
C LEU A 33 42.10 -22.89 12.35
N LYS A 34 42.39 -21.62 12.01
CA LYS A 34 41.77 -20.94 10.86
C LYS A 34 42.21 -21.48 9.50
N ASN A 35 43.47 -21.93 9.41
CA ASN A 35 44.05 -22.46 8.17
C ASN A 35 43.76 -23.96 7.97
N LEU A 36 43.04 -24.58 8.90
CA LEU A 36 42.75 -26.00 8.85
C LEU A 36 41.53 -26.28 7.95
N GLU A 37 41.69 -27.20 7.00
CA GLU A 37 40.59 -27.67 6.17
C GLU A 37 39.79 -28.77 6.89
N TYR A 38 38.79 -28.38 7.67
CA TYR A 38 38.00 -29.29 8.49
C TYR A 38 37.24 -30.41 7.73
N ASP A 39 37.15 -30.39 6.39
CA ASP A 39 36.56 -31.48 5.58
C ASP A 39 37.57 -32.62 5.30
N GLY A 40 38.88 -32.37 5.49
CA GLY A 40 39.98 -33.30 5.23
C GLY A 40 40.70 -33.81 6.49
N VAL A 41 40.23 -33.50 7.70
CA VAL A 41 40.95 -33.82 8.94
C VAL A 41 40.28 -34.92 9.75
N GLU A 42 41.09 -35.83 10.28
CA GLU A 42 40.62 -36.87 11.21
C GLU A 42 40.06 -36.22 12.48
N SER A 43 38.81 -36.55 12.83
CA SER A 43 38.12 -35.92 13.96
C SER A 43 38.44 -36.52 15.33
N ASN A 44 39.37 -37.47 15.40
CA ASN A 44 39.58 -38.34 16.57
C ASN A 44 40.92 -38.03 17.25
N ASN A 45 40.96 -38.11 18.58
CA ASN A 45 42.18 -38.04 19.41
C ASN A 45 43.02 -36.76 19.24
N TRP A 46 42.40 -35.58 19.37
CA TRP A 46 43.10 -34.30 19.23
C TRP A 46 43.78 -33.86 20.53
N THR A 47 43.16 -34.14 21.67
CA THR A 47 43.55 -33.59 22.97
C THR A 47 43.86 -34.64 24.03
N GLY A 48 43.60 -35.92 23.74
CA GLY A 48 43.83 -37.05 24.65
C GLY A 48 42.78 -37.18 25.77
N ASP A 49 41.75 -36.34 25.77
CA ASP A 49 40.62 -36.37 26.71
C ASP A 49 39.35 -36.81 25.96
N GLU A 50 38.77 -37.94 26.39
CA GLU A 50 37.64 -38.58 25.71
C GLU A 50 36.40 -37.68 25.64
N HIS A 51 36.15 -36.85 26.66
CA HIS A 51 34.99 -35.96 26.69
C HIS A 51 35.13 -34.83 25.65
N THR A 52 36.31 -34.22 25.60
CA THR A 52 36.58 -33.09 24.72
C THR A 52 36.74 -33.51 23.27
N ASP A 53 37.35 -34.68 23.03
CA ASP A 53 37.46 -35.23 21.67
C ASP A 53 36.07 -35.58 21.10
N LYS A 54 35.11 -36.07 21.91
CA LYS A 54 33.70 -36.24 21.50
C LYS A 54 33.03 -34.91 21.13
N LEU A 55 33.32 -33.83 21.86
CA LEU A 55 32.78 -32.49 21.56
C LEU A 55 33.41 -31.89 20.29
N ILE A 56 34.72 -32.07 20.10
CA ILE A 56 35.44 -31.68 18.89
C ILE A 56 34.87 -32.43 17.68
N GLN A 57 34.68 -33.75 17.79
CA GLN A 57 34.08 -34.56 16.74
C GLN A 57 32.67 -34.07 16.37
N LYS A 58 31.80 -33.83 17.36
CA LYS A 58 30.45 -33.28 17.12
C LYS A 58 30.51 -31.89 16.47
N LEU A 59 31.45 -31.04 16.87
CA LEU A 59 31.61 -29.70 16.32
C LEU A 59 32.08 -29.75 14.86
N ILE A 60 33.06 -30.59 14.54
CA ILE A 60 33.55 -30.80 13.17
C ILE A 60 32.43 -31.38 12.29
N MET A 61 31.69 -32.39 12.77
CA MET A 61 30.55 -32.95 12.04
C MET A 61 29.44 -31.91 11.76
N ASN A 62 29.10 -31.09 12.76
CA ASN A 62 28.12 -30.02 12.61
C ASN A 62 28.61 -28.94 11.63
N TYR A 63 29.90 -28.60 11.68
CA TYR A 63 30.54 -27.70 10.74
C TYR A 63 30.47 -28.24 9.31
N ILE A 64 30.91 -29.48 9.06
CA ILE A 64 30.90 -30.11 7.74
C ILE A 64 29.47 -30.17 7.19
N ARG A 65 28.49 -30.56 8.01
CA ARG A 65 27.08 -30.58 7.61
C ARG A 65 26.60 -29.19 7.17
N LYS A 66 26.88 -28.16 7.97
CA LYS A 66 26.44 -26.78 7.66
C LYS A 66 27.20 -26.21 6.46
N TYR A 67 28.49 -26.50 6.33
CA TYR A 67 29.32 -26.14 5.19
C TYR A 67 28.79 -26.75 3.89
N LYS A 68 28.53 -28.07 3.86
CA LYS A 68 27.97 -28.76 2.69
C LYS A 68 26.57 -28.24 2.31
N GLN A 69 25.74 -27.87 3.29
CA GLN A 69 24.45 -27.22 3.02
C GLN A 69 24.62 -25.85 2.34
N LEU A 70 25.52 -25.01 2.86
CA LEU A 70 25.78 -23.68 2.29
C LEU A 70 26.45 -23.76 0.91
N ASP A 71 27.37 -24.72 0.71
CA ASP A 71 28.01 -24.97 -0.58
C ASP A 71 26.99 -25.45 -1.62
N ALA A 72 26.09 -26.36 -1.24
CA ALA A 72 24.99 -26.80 -2.11
C ALA A 72 24.04 -25.65 -2.49
N GLU A 73 23.69 -24.78 -1.53
CA GLU A 73 22.87 -23.60 -1.78
C GLU A 73 23.57 -22.61 -2.73
N LEU A 74 24.87 -22.37 -2.51
CA LEU A 74 25.68 -21.50 -3.34
C LEU A 74 25.79 -22.05 -4.78
N LYS A 75 26.04 -23.35 -4.93
CA LYS A 75 26.08 -24.03 -6.23
C LYS A 75 24.74 -23.93 -6.95
N ARG A 76 23.61 -24.13 -6.24
CA ARG A 76 22.26 -23.96 -6.79
C ARG A 76 22.00 -22.51 -7.24
N ARG A 77 22.37 -21.51 -6.44
CA ARG A 77 22.20 -20.09 -6.81
C ARG A 77 23.05 -19.72 -8.03
N LYS A 78 24.31 -20.17 -8.09
CA LYS A 78 25.16 -19.97 -9.26
C LYS A 78 24.53 -20.59 -10.50
N PHE A 79 24.08 -21.84 -10.39
CA PHE A 79 23.44 -22.54 -11.50
C PHE A 79 22.19 -21.84 -12.01
N ALA A 80 21.31 -21.38 -11.09
CA ALA A 80 20.10 -20.63 -11.46
C ALA A 80 20.43 -19.31 -12.20
N ILE A 81 21.46 -18.59 -11.77
CA ILE A 81 21.89 -17.34 -12.43
C ILE A 81 22.49 -17.63 -13.81
N THR A 82 23.22 -18.74 -13.99
CA THR A 82 23.84 -19.10 -15.27
C THR A 82 22.82 -19.55 -16.32
N ILE A 83 21.77 -20.29 -15.93
CA ILE A 83 20.73 -20.73 -16.87
C ILE A 83 19.93 -19.55 -17.42
N GLY A 84 19.72 -18.52 -16.59
CA GLY A 84 18.84 -17.40 -16.91
C GLY A 84 17.37 -17.69 -16.60
N ASP A 85 16.51 -16.73 -16.91
CA ASP A 85 15.07 -16.82 -16.70
C ASP A 85 14.36 -17.39 -17.93
N ASP A 86 13.28 -18.14 -17.72
CA ASP A 86 12.40 -18.59 -18.80
C ASP A 86 11.59 -17.41 -19.35
N LEU A 87 11.78 -17.11 -20.63
CA LEU A 87 11.13 -15.99 -21.32
C LEU A 87 9.97 -16.51 -22.17
N PRO A 88 8.83 -15.79 -22.22
CA PRO A 88 7.75 -16.11 -23.15
C PRO A 88 8.27 -16.21 -24.60
N SER A 89 7.69 -17.14 -25.37
CA SER A 89 8.06 -17.34 -26.78
C SER A 89 8.00 -16.03 -27.55
N GLY A 90 9.07 -15.73 -28.30
CA GLY A 90 9.23 -14.48 -29.06
C GLY A 90 9.89 -13.31 -28.31
N ILE A 91 10.14 -13.43 -26.99
CA ILE A 91 10.84 -12.41 -26.21
C ILE A 91 12.31 -12.79 -26.05
N LEU A 92 13.22 -11.95 -26.57
CA LEU A 92 14.66 -12.19 -26.48
C LEU A 92 15.26 -11.74 -25.14
N GLN A 93 14.82 -10.60 -24.61
CA GLN A 93 15.32 -10.03 -23.36
C GLN A 93 14.20 -9.27 -22.65
N MET A 94 14.23 -9.26 -21.31
CA MET A 94 13.28 -8.53 -20.48
C MET A 94 14.02 -7.68 -19.44
N ALA A 95 13.74 -6.38 -19.41
CA ALA A 95 14.22 -5.48 -18.37
C ALA A 95 13.08 -5.10 -17.43
N LYS A 96 13.27 -5.29 -16.12
CA LYS A 96 12.32 -4.87 -15.07
C LYS A 96 12.90 -3.68 -14.32
N VAL A 97 12.20 -2.54 -14.36
CA VAL A 97 12.58 -1.32 -13.65
C VAL A 97 11.64 -1.11 -12.46
N TYR A 98 12.20 -1.04 -11.25
CA TYR A 98 11.43 -0.78 -10.04
C TYR A 98 11.50 0.71 -9.71
N ILE A 99 10.34 1.36 -9.58
CA ILE A 99 10.22 2.78 -9.24
C ILE A 99 9.55 2.90 -7.87
N ALA A 100 10.22 3.54 -6.93
CA ALA A 100 9.66 3.86 -5.62
C ALA A 100 9.21 5.33 -5.57
N LYS A 101 7.95 5.59 -5.21
CA LYS A 101 7.40 6.94 -5.01
C LYS A 101 6.81 7.06 -3.61
N LYS A 102 7.24 8.05 -2.83
CA LYS A 102 6.59 8.41 -1.56
C LYS A 102 5.40 9.33 -1.86
N ARG A 103 4.17 8.89 -1.55
CA ARG A 103 2.94 9.67 -1.74
C ARG A 103 2.55 10.37 -0.44
N LYS A 104 2.38 11.69 -0.48
CA LYS A 104 1.93 12.50 0.67
C LYS A 104 0.40 12.46 0.80
N ILE A 105 -0.13 12.93 1.93
CA ILE A 105 -1.58 13.14 2.09
C ILE A 105 -2.01 14.39 1.31
N GLN A 106 -3.16 14.30 0.64
CA GLN A 106 -3.71 15.39 -0.17
C GLN A 106 -5.23 15.51 0.03
N VAL A 107 -5.78 16.67 -0.33
CA VAL A 107 -7.23 16.86 -0.41
C VAL A 107 -7.81 15.84 -1.39
N GLY A 108 -8.89 15.16 -0.98
CA GLY A 108 -9.50 14.06 -1.73
C GLY A 108 -9.05 12.66 -1.31
N ASP A 109 -7.97 12.52 -0.54
CA ASP A 109 -7.57 11.21 0.00
C ASP A 109 -8.60 10.70 1.02
N LYS A 110 -8.83 9.38 1.03
CA LYS A 110 -9.78 8.75 1.95
C LYS A 110 -9.09 8.29 3.24
N LEU A 111 -9.61 8.73 4.37
CA LEU A 111 -9.20 8.31 5.72
C LEU A 111 -10.32 7.53 6.40
N ALA A 112 -9.96 6.74 7.41
CA ALA A 112 -10.92 6.02 8.23
C ALA A 112 -10.44 5.91 9.69
N GLY A 113 -11.36 6.08 10.63
CA GLY A 113 -11.15 5.63 12.00
C GLY A 113 -11.48 4.13 12.14
N ARG A 114 -11.15 3.57 13.31
CA ARG A 114 -11.39 2.14 13.61
C ARG A 114 -12.87 1.80 13.82
N HIS A 115 -13.72 2.81 14.07
CA HIS A 115 -15.14 2.67 14.38
C HIS A 115 -16.06 2.84 13.17
N GLY A 116 -15.55 2.56 11.96
CA GLY A 116 -16.32 2.63 10.71
C GLY A 116 -16.58 4.04 10.19
N ASN A 117 -16.10 5.07 10.88
CA ASN A 117 -16.13 6.46 10.44
C ASN A 117 -15.12 6.69 9.30
N LYS A 118 -15.61 6.74 8.07
CA LYS A 118 -14.80 7.00 6.87
C LYS A 118 -15.06 8.42 6.38
N GLY A 119 -14.00 9.11 5.97
CA GLY A 119 -14.06 10.49 5.50
C GLY A 119 -13.09 10.73 4.35
N ILE A 120 -13.26 11.87 3.69
CA ILE A 120 -12.34 12.39 2.69
C ILE A 120 -11.69 13.64 3.30
N VAL A 121 -10.39 13.82 3.09
CA VAL A 121 -9.71 15.07 3.46
C VAL A 121 -10.29 16.22 2.64
N SER A 122 -10.98 17.16 3.28
CA SER A 122 -11.63 18.30 2.61
C SER A 122 -10.68 19.49 2.44
N LYS A 123 -9.94 19.84 3.49
CA LYS A 123 -9.02 20.98 3.53
C LYS A 123 -7.78 20.60 4.34
N ILE A 124 -6.63 21.09 3.90
CA ILE A 124 -5.39 21.08 4.69
C ILE A 124 -5.12 22.55 5.01
N VAL A 125 -5.16 22.89 6.29
CA VAL A 125 -4.93 24.25 6.78
C VAL A 125 -3.59 24.33 7.49
N ARG A 126 -3.13 25.55 7.75
CA ARG A 126 -1.92 25.77 8.54
C ARG A 126 -2.23 25.56 10.03
N MET A 127 -1.20 25.42 10.85
CA MET A 127 -1.39 25.13 12.26
C MET A 127 -1.98 26.32 13.01
N GLU A 128 -1.66 27.54 12.59
CA GLU A 128 -2.19 28.78 13.14
C GLU A 128 -3.70 28.96 12.92
N ASP A 129 -4.25 28.39 11.86
CA ASP A 129 -5.68 28.48 11.55
C ASP A 129 -6.50 27.39 12.27
N MET A 130 -5.85 26.44 12.95
CA MET A 130 -6.55 25.35 13.63
C MET A 130 -7.02 25.78 15.02
N PRO A 131 -8.20 25.31 15.47
CA PRO A 131 -8.61 25.51 16.84
C PRO A 131 -7.57 24.99 17.83
N PHE A 132 -7.35 25.72 18.91
CA PHE A 132 -6.31 25.41 19.88
C PHE A 132 -6.84 25.37 21.32
N LEU A 133 -6.15 24.60 22.16
CA LEU A 133 -6.40 24.44 23.60
C LEU A 133 -5.87 25.65 24.40
N GLU A 134 -6.28 25.81 25.66
CA GLU A 134 -5.76 26.84 26.57
C GLU A 134 -4.22 26.84 26.71
N ASP A 135 -3.58 25.69 26.49
CA ASP A 135 -2.12 25.55 26.52
C ASP A 135 -1.43 25.89 25.17
N GLY A 136 -2.18 26.42 24.20
CA GLY A 136 -1.70 26.83 22.88
C GLY A 136 -1.52 25.68 21.89
N ARG A 137 -1.82 24.43 22.27
CA ARG A 137 -1.69 23.30 21.34
C ARG A 137 -2.84 23.30 20.32
N PRO A 138 -2.56 23.33 19.01
CA PRO A 138 -3.59 23.18 17.98
C PRO A 138 -4.07 21.73 17.91
N VAL A 139 -5.32 21.55 17.48
CA VAL A 139 -5.85 20.22 17.15
C VAL A 139 -5.35 19.77 15.78
N ASP A 140 -5.14 18.45 15.59
CA ASP A 140 -4.65 17.91 14.32
C ASP A 140 -5.77 17.61 13.31
N LEU A 141 -6.97 17.28 13.80
CA LEU A 141 -8.11 16.85 12.99
C LEU A 141 -9.42 17.32 13.62
N VAL A 142 -10.27 17.98 12.82
CA VAL A 142 -11.63 18.36 13.21
C VAL A 142 -12.63 17.40 12.58
N LEU A 143 -13.50 16.82 13.40
CA LEU A 143 -14.50 15.85 12.98
C LEU A 143 -15.92 16.39 13.21
N ASN A 144 -16.85 16.04 12.31
CA ASN A 144 -18.25 16.42 12.45
C ASN A 144 -18.95 15.53 13.51
N PRO A 145 -19.51 16.11 14.59
CA PRO A 145 -20.19 15.35 15.64
C PRO A 145 -21.51 14.70 15.17
N MET A 146 -22.17 15.25 14.15
CA MET A 146 -23.47 14.76 13.67
C MET A 146 -23.42 13.31 13.15
N GLY A 147 -22.24 12.84 12.75
CA GLY A 147 -22.05 11.48 12.30
C GLY A 147 -22.16 10.43 13.40
N VAL A 148 -22.01 10.81 14.68
CA VAL A 148 -22.01 9.86 15.81
C VAL A 148 -23.43 9.44 16.21
N PRO A 149 -24.39 10.37 16.45
CA PRO A 149 -25.75 9.98 16.81
C PRO A 149 -26.45 9.20 15.69
N SER A 150 -26.26 9.63 14.44
CA SER A 150 -26.89 9.00 13.28
C SER A 150 -26.41 7.56 13.02
N ARG A 151 -25.14 7.25 13.33
CA ARG A 151 -24.56 5.91 13.09
C ARG A 151 -24.44 5.06 14.35
N MET A 152 -24.75 5.63 15.51
CA MET A 152 -24.67 4.99 16.84
C MET A 152 -23.30 4.36 17.15
N ASN A 153 -22.21 4.91 16.60
CA ASN A 153 -20.84 4.42 16.82
C ASN A 153 -20.11 5.23 17.90
N LEU A 154 -20.69 5.25 19.10
CA LEU A 154 -20.21 5.98 20.29
C LEU A 154 -18.78 5.58 20.72
N GLY A 155 -18.35 4.37 20.40
CA GLY A 155 -17.03 3.87 20.76
C GLY A 155 -15.86 4.75 20.30
N GLN A 156 -16.04 5.54 19.22
CA GLN A 156 -15.02 6.50 18.78
C GLN A 156 -14.76 7.62 19.80
N ILE A 157 -15.79 8.03 20.54
CA ILE A 157 -15.67 9.05 21.59
C ILE A 157 -14.93 8.43 22.77
N PHE A 158 -15.29 7.20 23.15
CA PHE A 158 -14.61 6.49 24.25
C PHE A 158 -13.13 6.24 23.95
N GLU A 159 -12.81 5.85 22.71
CA GLU A 159 -11.43 5.73 22.24
C GLU A 159 -10.68 7.06 22.37
N ALA A 160 -11.29 8.16 21.93
CA ALA A 160 -10.66 9.48 21.97
C ALA A 160 -10.33 9.92 23.41
N ILE A 161 -11.26 9.71 24.35
CA ILE A 161 -11.11 10.06 25.77
C ILE A 161 -10.02 9.22 26.42
N LEU A 162 -10.11 7.89 26.30
CA LEU A 162 -9.15 6.98 26.93
C LEU A 162 -7.75 7.12 26.30
N GLY A 163 -7.68 7.37 24.99
CA GLY A 163 -6.44 7.65 24.28
C GLY A 163 -5.75 8.93 24.77
N ALA A 164 -6.52 9.97 25.13
CA ALA A 164 -5.96 11.20 25.69
C ALA A 164 -5.33 10.96 27.07
N ALA A 165 -6.04 10.26 27.95
CA ALA A 165 -5.52 9.87 29.26
C ALA A 165 -4.23 9.02 29.13
N GLY A 166 -4.24 8.05 28.20
CA GLY A 166 -3.09 7.19 27.93
C GLY A 166 -1.87 7.95 27.43
N LYS A 167 -2.07 8.91 26.51
CA LYS A 167 -0.99 9.76 25.99
C LYS A 167 -0.40 10.66 27.09
N LYS A 168 -1.23 11.21 27.98
CA LYS A 168 -0.79 12.09 29.06
C LYS A 168 -0.01 11.34 30.15
N LEU A 169 -0.44 10.13 30.50
CA LEU A 169 0.18 9.28 31.52
C LEU A 169 1.34 8.41 30.97
N GLY A 170 1.49 8.31 29.65
CA GLY A 170 2.48 7.44 29.02
C GLY A 170 2.15 5.94 29.10
N VAL A 171 0.87 5.60 29.29
CA VAL A 171 0.40 4.21 29.44
C VAL A 171 -0.36 3.74 28.19
N LYS A 172 -0.37 2.42 27.97
CA LYS A 172 -1.13 1.78 26.89
C LYS A 172 -2.31 1.03 27.47
N PHE A 173 -3.47 1.18 26.85
CA PHE A 173 -4.68 0.47 27.23
C PHE A 173 -4.95 -0.69 26.27
N ALA A 174 -5.45 -1.78 26.83
CA ALA A 174 -6.03 -2.90 26.09
C ALA A 174 -7.47 -3.09 26.59
N THR A 175 -8.44 -2.94 25.70
CA THR A 175 -9.86 -3.15 25.99
C THR A 175 -10.36 -4.37 25.22
N PRO A 176 -10.73 -5.47 25.88
CA PRO A 176 -11.38 -6.61 25.25
C PRO A 176 -12.64 -6.22 24.49
N ILE A 177 -13.01 -7.00 23.47
CA ILE A 177 -14.10 -6.68 22.54
C ILE A 177 -15.47 -6.67 23.24
N PHE A 178 -15.69 -7.59 24.19
CA PHE A 178 -16.98 -7.78 24.88
C PHE A 178 -16.95 -7.50 26.38
N ASP A 179 -15.77 -7.22 26.95
CA ASP A 179 -15.57 -6.87 28.36
C ASP A 179 -14.58 -5.70 28.44
N GLY A 180 -15.01 -4.57 27.87
CA GLY A 180 -14.19 -3.38 27.69
C GLY A 180 -14.30 -2.39 28.86
N ALA A 181 -13.60 -1.26 28.72
CA ALA A 181 -13.67 -0.17 29.68
C ALA A 181 -15.09 0.40 29.81
N LYS A 182 -15.51 0.64 31.04
CA LYS A 182 -16.79 1.26 31.41
C LYS A 182 -16.63 2.77 31.55
N LEU A 183 -17.75 3.50 31.56
CA LEU A 183 -17.75 4.96 31.65
C LEU A 183 -17.10 5.50 32.94
N ASP A 184 -17.22 4.74 34.03
CA ASP A 184 -16.55 5.06 35.30
C ASP A 184 -15.03 4.95 35.18
N ASP A 185 -14.53 3.92 34.48
CA ASP A 185 -13.10 3.76 34.21
C ASP A 185 -12.57 4.96 33.42
N LEU A 186 -13.30 5.42 32.39
CA LEU A 186 -12.90 6.59 31.61
C LEU A 186 -12.74 7.82 32.50
N SER A 187 -13.69 8.04 33.42
CA SER A 187 -13.64 9.19 34.35
C SER A 187 -12.44 9.07 35.30
N GLU A 188 -12.23 7.90 35.90
CA GLU A 188 -11.11 7.63 36.79
C GLU A 188 -9.76 7.88 36.11
N TRP A 189 -9.60 7.43 34.87
CA TRP A 189 -8.36 7.60 34.11
C TRP A 189 -8.16 9.04 33.63
N THR A 190 -9.21 9.78 33.29
CA THR A 190 -9.09 11.21 32.99
C THR A 190 -8.69 12.02 34.23
N ASP A 191 -9.26 11.70 35.39
CA ASP A 191 -8.97 12.39 36.65
C ASP A 191 -7.51 12.11 37.09
N LYS A 192 -7.06 10.85 36.99
CA LYS A 192 -5.66 10.46 37.20
C LYS A 192 -4.68 11.20 36.28
N ALA A 193 -5.10 11.47 35.04
CA ALA A 193 -4.29 12.19 34.05
C ALA A 193 -4.30 13.72 34.26
N GLY A 194 -5.13 14.24 35.17
CA GLY A 194 -5.37 15.68 35.31
C GLY A 194 -6.03 16.30 34.09
N LEU A 195 -6.82 15.52 33.33
CA LEU A 195 -7.58 16.00 32.18
C LEU A 195 -9.00 16.38 32.63
N PRO A 196 -9.66 17.33 31.95
CA PRO A 196 -11.08 17.62 32.16
C PRO A 196 -11.92 16.34 32.04
N ARG A 197 -13.00 16.26 32.83
CA ARG A 197 -13.88 15.09 32.84
C ARG A 197 -14.41 14.81 31.42
N LEU A 198 -14.27 13.57 30.95
CA LEU A 198 -14.59 13.14 29.57
C LEU A 198 -13.84 13.93 28.47
N CYS A 199 -12.73 14.58 28.83
CA CYS A 199 -11.95 15.46 27.95
C CYS A 199 -12.80 16.54 27.24
N SER A 200 -13.87 17.00 27.90
CA SER A 200 -14.67 18.13 27.44
C SER A 200 -14.03 19.43 27.94
N THR A 201 -13.59 20.28 27.01
CA THR A 201 -12.91 21.54 27.34
C THR A 201 -13.27 22.60 26.32
N HIS A 202 -13.15 23.87 26.72
CA HIS A 202 -13.23 24.98 25.78
C HIS A 202 -11.96 25.04 24.91
N ILE A 203 -12.15 25.51 23.69
CA ILE A 203 -11.12 25.76 22.70
C ILE A 203 -11.31 27.17 22.16
N PHE A 204 -10.25 27.67 21.53
CA PHE A 204 -10.20 28.98 20.90
C PHE A 204 -10.08 28.79 19.39
N ASP A 205 -10.72 29.69 18.66
CA ASP A 205 -10.61 29.76 17.20
C ASP A 205 -9.22 30.27 16.81
N GLY A 206 -8.56 29.59 15.87
CA GLY A 206 -7.24 29.96 15.38
C GLY A 206 -7.24 31.24 14.55
N GLU A 207 -8.34 31.54 13.85
CA GLU A 207 -8.43 32.71 12.98
C GLU A 207 -8.71 34.01 13.78
N THR A 208 -9.59 33.94 14.78
CA THR A 208 -10.02 35.11 15.57
C THR A 208 -9.37 35.21 16.95
N GLY A 209 -8.96 34.07 17.53
CA GLY A 209 -8.52 33.97 18.92
C GLY A 209 -9.66 33.95 19.94
N GLU A 210 -10.92 34.01 19.50
CA GLU A 210 -12.08 33.99 20.40
C GLU A 210 -12.39 32.58 20.89
N GLN A 211 -12.94 32.48 22.12
CA GLN A 211 -13.35 31.22 22.70
C GLN A 211 -14.67 30.74 22.07
N PHE A 212 -14.77 29.45 21.74
CA PHE A 212 -16.04 28.87 21.30
C PHE A 212 -17.08 28.82 22.44
N ASP A 213 -18.35 29.07 22.09
CA ASP A 213 -19.48 29.11 23.04
C ASP A 213 -19.67 27.80 23.81
N GLN A 214 -19.48 26.66 23.15
CA GLN A 214 -19.69 25.33 23.71
C GLN A 214 -18.38 24.56 23.84
N PRO A 215 -18.19 23.78 24.92
CA PRO A 215 -17.02 22.94 25.06
C PRO A 215 -17.06 21.80 24.04
N ALA A 216 -15.89 21.42 23.54
CA ALA A 216 -15.72 20.31 22.62
C ALA A 216 -15.01 19.14 23.30
N THR A 217 -15.29 17.92 22.84
CA THR A 217 -14.53 16.74 23.27
C THR A 217 -13.24 16.66 22.47
N ILE A 218 -12.11 16.74 23.18
CA ILE A 218 -10.77 16.68 22.56
C ILE A 218 -10.08 15.42 23.03
N GLY A 219 -9.67 14.59 22.11
CA GLY A 219 -9.05 13.32 22.46
C GLY A 219 -8.02 12.83 21.45
N MET A 220 -7.53 11.63 21.68
CA MET A 220 -6.60 10.95 20.78
C MET A 220 -7.25 9.69 20.23
N THR A 221 -7.58 9.74 18.94
CA THR A 221 -8.18 8.63 18.20
C THR A 221 -7.20 8.09 17.16
N TYR A 222 -7.34 6.81 16.81
CA TYR A 222 -6.49 6.17 15.83
C TYR A 222 -7.10 6.22 14.43
N PHE A 223 -6.42 6.93 13.53
CA PHE A 223 -6.81 7.04 12.12
C PHE A 223 -5.90 6.24 11.19
N LEU A 224 -6.52 5.69 10.16
CA LEU A 224 -5.91 4.91 9.10
C LEU A 224 -6.05 5.66 7.77
N LYS A 225 -4.98 5.66 6.97
CA LYS A 225 -5.03 6.07 5.57
C LYS A 225 -5.43 4.87 4.71
N LEU A 226 -6.52 4.99 3.95
CA LEU A 226 -6.96 3.91 3.07
C LEU A 226 -6.19 3.94 1.75
N GLY A 227 -6.08 2.80 1.08
CA GLY A 227 -5.52 2.69 -0.27
C GLY A 227 -6.37 3.35 -1.38
N HIS A 228 -7.33 4.20 -1.01
CA HIS A 228 -8.18 4.96 -1.92
C HIS A 228 -7.63 6.38 -2.07
N MET A 229 -6.58 6.50 -2.89
CA MET A 229 -5.88 7.75 -3.17
C MET A 229 -6.63 8.56 -4.23
N VAL A 230 -6.61 9.89 -4.12
CA VAL A 230 -7.21 10.77 -5.13
C VAL A 230 -6.47 10.71 -6.47
N GLU A 231 -5.13 10.64 -6.44
CA GLU A 231 -4.28 10.57 -7.65
C GLU A 231 -4.65 9.38 -8.54
N ASP A 232 -5.11 8.26 -7.95
CA ASP A 232 -5.46 7.07 -8.70
C ASP A 232 -6.85 7.20 -9.36
N LYS A 233 -7.73 8.05 -8.81
CA LYS A 233 -9.11 8.24 -9.27
C LYS A 233 -9.28 9.38 -10.26
N MET A 234 -8.53 10.47 -10.10
CA MET A 234 -8.62 11.61 -11.00
C MET A 234 -8.17 11.19 -12.42
N HIS A 235 -9.04 11.42 -13.39
CA HIS A 235 -8.81 11.13 -14.80
C HIS A 235 -9.69 12.05 -15.64
N ALA A 236 -9.11 12.61 -16.70
CA ALA A 236 -9.81 13.42 -17.69
C ALA A 236 -9.19 13.16 -19.05
N ARG A 237 -10.00 13.32 -20.09
CA ARG A 237 -9.55 13.23 -21.49
C ARG A 237 -10.31 14.22 -22.35
N SER A 238 -9.66 14.67 -23.41
CA SER A 238 -10.31 15.33 -24.54
C SER A 238 -10.51 14.32 -25.69
N ILE A 239 -9.41 13.87 -26.29
CA ILE A 239 -9.35 12.88 -27.38
C ILE A 239 -8.47 11.72 -26.93
N GLY A 240 -8.68 10.52 -27.48
CA GLY A 240 -7.87 9.35 -27.15
C GLY A 240 -8.16 8.20 -28.09
N PRO A 241 -7.75 6.97 -27.75
CA PRO A 241 -7.98 5.81 -28.59
C PRO A 241 -9.47 5.44 -28.64
N TYR A 242 -9.82 4.76 -29.74
CA TYR A 242 -11.16 4.30 -30.07
C TYR A 242 -11.15 2.79 -30.33
N SER A 243 -12.29 2.15 -30.12
CA SER A 243 -12.53 0.76 -30.47
C SER A 243 -12.49 0.58 -31.99
N LEU A 244 -11.88 -0.52 -32.46
CA LEU A 244 -11.85 -0.84 -33.89
C LEU A 244 -13.23 -1.19 -34.46
N ILE A 245 -14.10 -1.78 -33.63
CA ILE A 245 -15.41 -2.28 -34.07
C ILE A 245 -16.44 -1.15 -34.06
N THR A 246 -16.72 -0.59 -32.89
CA THR A 246 -17.80 0.38 -32.70
C THR A 246 -17.36 1.83 -32.88
N GLN A 247 -16.07 2.10 -33.07
CA GLN A 247 -15.49 3.45 -33.15
C GLN A 247 -15.72 4.33 -31.91
N GLN A 248 -16.20 3.76 -30.80
CA GLN A 248 -16.41 4.47 -29.53
C GLN A 248 -15.10 4.67 -28.76
N PRO A 249 -14.99 5.71 -27.93
CA PRO A 249 -13.85 5.89 -27.03
C PRO A 249 -13.62 4.65 -26.14
N LEU A 250 -12.36 4.22 -25.97
CA LEU A 250 -12.05 3.11 -25.05
C LEU A 250 -12.44 3.44 -23.61
N GLY A 251 -12.63 2.42 -22.77
CA GLY A 251 -12.98 2.58 -21.35
C GLY A 251 -11.77 2.50 -20.41
N GLY A 252 -11.84 3.20 -19.28
CA GLY A 252 -10.89 3.06 -18.18
C GLY A 252 -9.62 3.91 -18.30
N LYS A 253 -9.10 4.35 -17.15
CA LYS A 253 -7.95 5.27 -17.04
C LYS A 253 -6.69 4.77 -17.74
N ALA A 254 -6.40 3.47 -17.67
CA ALA A 254 -5.18 2.87 -18.24
C ALA A 254 -5.08 3.03 -19.77
N GLN A 255 -6.24 3.06 -20.45
CA GLN A 255 -6.31 3.21 -21.91
C GLN A 255 -6.60 4.66 -22.33
N PHE A 256 -6.41 5.61 -21.41
CA PHE A 256 -6.87 6.99 -21.59
C PHE A 256 -8.36 7.06 -21.94
N GLY A 257 -9.16 6.19 -21.30
CA GLY A 257 -10.55 5.91 -21.63
C GLY A 257 -11.55 7.00 -21.26
N GLY A 258 -12.69 7.04 -21.95
CA GLY A 258 -13.80 7.94 -21.70
C GLY A 258 -14.70 7.45 -20.58
N GLN A 259 -15.53 8.37 -20.08
CA GLN A 259 -16.58 8.01 -19.14
C GLN A 259 -17.79 7.50 -19.91
N ARG A 260 -18.38 6.43 -19.38
CA ARG A 260 -19.62 5.89 -19.92
C ARG A 260 -20.75 6.87 -19.63
N PHE A 261 -21.35 7.38 -20.69
CA PHE A 261 -22.64 8.03 -20.62
C PHE A 261 -23.71 6.95 -20.74
N GLY A 262 -24.42 6.67 -19.67
CA GLY A 262 -25.36 5.56 -19.58
C GLY A 262 -26.77 5.94 -19.99
N GLU A 263 -27.64 4.94 -19.98
CA GLU A 263 -29.05 5.08 -20.35
C GLU A 263 -29.81 6.01 -19.41
N MET A 264 -29.54 5.95 -18.10
CA MET A 264 -30.18 6.84 -17.12
C MET A 264 -29.77 8.30 -17.33
N GLU A 265 -28.53 8.57 -17.75
CA GLU A 265 -28.09 9.92 -18.08
C GLU A 265 -28.73 10.43 -19.38
N VAL A 266 -28.99 9.55 -20.35
CA VAL A 266 -29.77 9.87 -21.55
C VAL A 266 -31.19 10.30 -21.17
N TRP A 267 -31.90 9.49 -20.37
CA TRP A 267 -33.26 9.81 -19.92
C TRP A 267 -33.33 11.13 -19.16
N ALA A 268 -32.29 11.44 -18.37
CA ALA A 268 -32.22 12.72 -17.69
C ALA A 268 -32.19 13.90 -18.69
N LEU A 269 -31.36 13.82 -19.74
CA LEU A 269 -31.31 14.86 -20.78
C LEU A 269 -32.61 14.96 -21.61
N GLU A 270 -33.24 13.83 -21.89
CA GLU A 270 -34.54 13.77 -22.57
C GLU A 270 -35.63 14.46 -21.75
N ALA A 271 -35.67 14.22 -20.43
CA ALA A 271 -36.61 14.86 -19.52
C ALA A 271 -36.44 16.39 -19.46
N PHE A 272 -35.21 16.89 -19.62
CA PHE A 272 -34.94 18.33 -19.76
C PHE A 272 -35.25 18.88 -21.16
N GLY A 273 -35.55 18.03 -22.14
CA GLY A 273 -35.72 18.44 -23.54
C GLY A 273 -34.44 18.93 -24.21
N ALA A 274 -33.26 18.53 -23.69
CA ALA A 274 -31.95 18.99 -24.16
C ALA A 274 -31.50 18.25 -25.43
N SER A 275 -32.30 18.33 -26.49
CA SER A 275 -32.13 17.57 -27.74
C SER A 275 -30.78 17.79 -28.42
N HIS A 276 -30.30 19.04 -28.51
CA HIS A 276 -29.00 19.35 -29.12
C HIS A 276 -27.82 18.80 -28.32
N VAL A 277 -27.88 18.87 -26.98
CA VAL A 277 -26.82 18.33 -26.11
C VAL A 277 -26.79 16.81 -26.21
N LEU A 278 -27.96 16.17 -26.18
CA LEU A 278 -28.06 14.72 -26.30
C LEU A 278 -27.55 14.23 -27.66
N GLN A 279 -27.95 14.90 -28.75
CA GLN A 279 -27.47 14.60 -30.09
C GLN A 279 -25.95 14.68 -30.15
N GLU A 280 -25.35 15.76 -29.62
CA GLU A 280 -23.90 15.97 -29.60
C GLU A 280 -23.15 14.86 -28.86
N VAL A 281 -23.65 14.47 -27.68
CA VAL A 281 -23.04 13.45 -26.82
C VAL A 281 -23.08 12.06 -27.47
N LEU A 282 -24.20 11.71 -28.11
CA LEU A 282 -24.39 10.40 -28.72
C LEU A 282 -23.74 10.24 -30.10
N THR A 283 -23.38 11.34 -30.77
CA THR A 283 -22.85 11.31 -32.15
C THR A 283 -21.40 11.81 -32.20
N ILE A 284 -21.19 13.11 -32.38
CA ILE A 284 -19.90 13.74 -32.66
C ILE A 284 -18.89 13.62 -31.52
N LYS A 285 -19.34 13.41 -30.27
CA LYS A 285 -18.47 13.14 -29.11
C LYS A 285 -18.16 11.65 -28.91
N SER A 286 -18.80 10.77 -29.67
CA SER A 286 -18.70 9.31 -29.52
C SER A 286 -18.18 8.65 -30.80
N ASP A 287 -19.07 8.19 -31.67
CA ASP A 287 -18.80 7.22 -32.75
C ASP A 287 -19.14 7.74 -34.15
N ASP A 288 -19.49 9.02 -34.32
CA ASP A 288 -19.47 9.67 -35.63
C ASP A 288 -18.03 10.02 -36.02
N VAL A 289 -17.40 9.15 -36.81
CA VAL A 289 -15.99 9.23 -37.20
C VAL A 289 -15.67 10.51 -37.98
N VAL A 290 -16.56 10.91 -38.88
CA VAL A 290 -16.36 12.10 -39.72
C VAL A 290 -16.74 13.35 -38.93
N GLY A 291 -17.87 13.32 -38.22
CA GLY A 291 -18.37 14.43 -37.42
C GLY A 291 -17.42 14.83 -36.30
N ARG A 292 -16.81 13.88 -35.58
CA ARG A 292 -15.86 14.20 -34.49
C ARG A 292 -14.62 14.94 -34.99
N SER A 293 -14.11 14.57 -36.17
CA SER A 293 -12.91 15.19 -36.75
C SER A 293 -13.20 16.63 -37.19
N LYS A 294 -14.35 16.83 -37.87
CA LYS A 294 -14.83 18.16 -38.24
C LYS A 294 -15.17 19.03 -37.04
N ALA A 295 -15.76 18.45 -36.00
CA ALA A 295 -16.10 19.15 -34.77
C ALA A 295 -14.84 19.69 -34.09
N TYR A 296 -13.78 18.87 -34.01
CA TYR A 296 -12.49 19.33 -33.49
C TYR A 296 -11.90 20.48 -34.31
N GLU A 297 -11.90 20.37 -35.64
CA GLU A 297 -11.43 21.45 -36.52
C GLU A 297 -12.24 22.74 -36.35
N ALA A 298 -13.57 22.64 -36.25
CA ALA A 298 -14.44 23.78 -36.06
C ALA A 298 -14.15 24.49 -34.74
N ILE A 299 -13.96 23.74 -33.63
CA ILE A 299 -13.59 24.29 -32.32
C ILE A 299 -12.26 25.04 -32.39
N VAL A 300 -11.26 24.50 -33.09
CA VAL A 300 -9.94 25.13 -33.23
C VAL A 300 -10.00 26.41 -34.08
N LYS A 301 -10.81 26.42 -35.15
CA LYS A 301 -10.97 27.56 -36.06
C LYS A 301 -11.95 28.62 -35.55
N GLY A 302 -12.80 28.27 -34.59
CA GLY A 302 -13.91 29.13 -34.14
C GLY A 302 -15.11 29.12 -35.09
N ASP A 303 -15.22 28.10 -35.94
CA ASP A 303 -16.31 27.93 -36.90
C ASP A 303 -17.55 27.30 -36.24
N ALA A 304 -18.69 27.36 -36.93
CA ALA A 304 -19.91 26.69 -36.49
C ALA A 304 -19.73 25.16 -36.44
N MET A 305 -20.36 24.53 -35.45
CA MET A 305 -20.31 23.07 -35.29
C MET A 305 -20.96 22.36 -36.48
N PRO A 306 -20.38 21.23 -36.95
CA PRO A 306 -20.93 20.49 -38.08
C PRO A 306 -22.26 19.82 -37.70
N THR A 307 -23.08 19.55 -38.71
CA THR A 307 -24.26 18.71 -38.56
C THR A 307 -23.84 17.27 -38.25
N PRO A 308 -24.37 16.65 -37.17
CA PRO A 308 -24.07 15.26 -36.83
C PRO A 308 -24.51 14.26 -37.90
N GLY A 309 -23.68 13.25 -38.13
CA GLY A 309 -23.98 12.10 -39.00
C GLY A 309 -24.62 10.93 -38.25
N ILE A 310 -24.68 9.79 -38.93
CA ILE A 310 -25.18 8.53 -38.37
C ILE A 310 -24.07 7.89 -37.51
N PRO A 311 -24.36 7.48 -36.27
CA PRO A 311 -23.43 6.71 -35.41
C PRO A 311 -22.92 5.43 -36.07
N GLU A 312 -21.63 5.14 -35.93
CA GLU A 312 -21.06 3.90 -36.46
C GLU A 312 -21.64 2.64 -35.77
N SER A 313 -22.01 2.74 -34.49
CA SER A 313 -22.69 1.64 -33.78
C SER A 313 -24.00 1.20 -34.46
N LEU A 314 -24.76 2.12 -35.06
CA LEU A 314 -25.96 1.78 -35.82
C LEU A 314 -25.60 1.03 -37.11
N ASN A 315 -24.53 1.46 -37.80
CA ASN A 315 -24.03 0.75 -38.99
C ASN A 315 -23.63 -0.68 -38.62
N VAL A 316 -22.88 -0.87 -37.54
CA VAL A 316 -22.49 -2.20 -37.03
C VAL A 316 -23.72 -3.07 -36.78
N LEU A 317 -24.74 -2.55 -36.07
CA LEU A 317 -25.99 -3.26 -35.82
C LEU A 317 -26.68 -3.70 -37.13
N LEU A 318 -26.77 -2.81 -38.12
CA LEU A 318 -27.36 -3.14 -39.41
C LEU A 318 -26.59 -4.24 -40.15
N HIS A 319 -25.26 -4.26 -40.04
CA HIS A 319 -24.43 -5.31 -40.65
C HIS A 319 -24.58 -6.64 -39.91
N GLU A 320 -24.70 -6.63 -38.58
CA GLU A 320 -24.98 -7.84 -37.79
C GLU A 320 -26.34 -8.45 -38.16
N LEU A 321 -27.38 -7.64 -38.28
CA LEU A 321 -28.72 -8.09 -38.69
C LEU A 321 -28.72 -8.65 -40.13
N ARG A 322 -27.98 -8.03 -41.05
CA ARG A 322 -27.78 -8.57 -42.41
C ARG A 322 -26.99 -9.88 -42.42
N GLY A 323 -26.04 -10.05 -41.50
CA GLY A 323 -25.33 -11.30 -41.29
C GLY A 323 -26.24 -12.47 -40.90
N LEU A 324 -27.39 -12.19 -40.29
CA LEU A 324 -28.43 -13.17 -39.99
C LEU A 324 -29.37 -13.46 -41.18
N GLY A 325 -29.16 -12.83 -42.33
CA GLY A 325 -30.03 -12.95 -43.51
C GLY A 325 -31.26 -12.03 -43.48
N LEU A 326 -31.31 -11.06 -42.56
CA LEU A 326 -32.40 -10.07 -42.51
C LEU A 326 -32.09 -8.90 -43.46
N SER A 327 -33.04 -8.56 -44.33
CA SER A 327 -32.92 -7.39 -45.23
C SER A 327 -33.47 -6.15 -44.54
N ILE A 328 -32.57 -5.28 -44.05
CA ILE A 328 -32.92 -4.00 -43.41
C ILE A 328 -32.29 -2.86 -44.20
N LYS A 329 -33.10 -1.86 -44.54
CA LYS A 329 -32.71 -0.63 -45.23
C LYS A 329 -33.13 0.57 -44.37
N LEU A 330 -32.28 1.60 -44.35
CA LEU A 330 -32.64 2.92 -43.84
C LEU A 330 -33.18 3.71 -45.03
N ASP A 331 -34.41 4.21 -44.92
CA ASP A 331 -35.02 5.12 -45.90
C ASP A 331 -34.68 6.58 -45.57
#